data_AF-A0A7W9AIT0-F1
#
_entry.id   AF-A0A7W9AIT0-F1
#
_cell.length_a   1.000
_cell.length_b   1.000
_cell.length_c   1.000
_cell.angle_alpha   90.00
_cell.angle_beta   90.00
_cell.angle_gamma   90.00
#
_symmetry.space_group_name_H-M   'P 1'
#
loop_
_entity.id
_entity.type
_entity.pdbx_description
1 polymer ?
#
loop_
_entity_poly.entity_id
_entity_poly.type
_entity_poly.pdbx_seq_one_letter_code
_entity_poly.pdbx_strand_id
1 'polypeptide(L)' 'MEGLRDAIYYEQLARVARLKAHAADDPFLSVRLKEAAIKYERLARKLQRNPIVKEQP' A
#
# COMPACT_ATOMS: atom_id res chain seq x y z
N MET A 1 -13.40 -12.51 -4.19
CA MET A 1 -12.77 -12.36 -2.86
C MET A 1 -11.29 -11.94 -2.90
N GLU A 2 -10.64 -11.95 -4.06
CA GLU A 2 -9.21 -11.63 -4.18
C GLU A 2 -8.90 -10.13 -4.05
N GLY A 3 -9.66 -9.26 -4.72
CA GLY A 3 -9.45 -7.80 -4.65
C GLY A 3 -9.60 -7.18 -3.24
N LEU A 4 -10.41 -7.78 -2.36
CA LEU A 4 -10.50 -7.36 -0.95
C LEU A 4 -9.25 -7.77 -0.16
N ARG A 5 -8.72 -8.98 -0.41
CA ARG A 5 -7.47 -9.45 0.21
C ARG A 5 -6.28 -8.61 -0.25
N ASP A 6 -6.23 -8.28 -1.55
CA ASP A 6 -5.18 -7.42 -2.09
C ASP A 6 -5.25 -6.00 -1.51
N ALA A 7 -6.46 -5.45 -1.37
CA ALA A 7 -6.63 -4.16 -0.72
C ALA A 7 -6.05 -4.15 0.71
N ILE A 8 -6.40 -5.15 1.52
CA ILE A 8 -5.88 -5.29 2.89
C ILE A 8 -4.36 -5.46 2.88
N TYR A 9 -3.82 -6.24 1.95
CA TYR A 9 -2.37 -6.42 1.81
C TYR A 9 -1.66 -5.08 1.55
N TYR A 10 -2.17 -4.27 0.62
CA TYR A 10 -1.60 -2.95 0.35
C TYR A 10 -1.77 -1.97 1.50
N GLU A 11 -2.85 -2.04 2.29
CA GLU A 11 -2.97 -1.26 3.53
C GLU A 11 -1.92 -1.64 4.56
N GLN A 12 -1.66 -2.94 4.74
CA GLN A 12 -0.60 -3.41 5.64
C GLN A 12 0.78 -2.97 5.18
N LEU A 13 1.08 -3.05 3.88
CA LEU A 13 2.33 -2.54 3.31
C LEU A 13 2.49 -1.04 3.54
N ALA A 14 1.42 -0.25 3.35
CA ALA A 14 1.44 1.18 3.62
C ALA A 14 1.78 1.47 5.10
N ARG A 15 1.16 0.74 6.02
CA ARG A 15 1.42 0.87 7.46
C ARG A 15 2.87 0.53 7.80
N VAL A 16 3.39 -0.60 7.31
CA VAL A 16 4.79 -1.01 7.56
C VAL A 16 5.77 0.01 6.99
N ALA A 17 5.53 0.51 5.77
CA ALA A 17 6.38 1.51 5.16
C ALA A 17 6.44 2.81 6.00
N ARG A 18 5.32 3.25 6.58
CA ARG A 18 5.32 4.39 7.51
C ARG A 18 6.10 4.14 8.79
N LEU A 19 5.91 2.96 9.40
CA LEU A 19 6.64 2.60 10.61
C LEU A 19 8.15 2.59 10.35
N LYS A 20 8.56 2.00 9.22
CA LYS A 20 9.97 2.01 8.78
C LYS A 20 10.47 3.42 8.47
N ALA A 21 9.66 4.27 7.84
CA ALA A 21 10.04 5.65 7.56
C ALA A 21 10.26 6.47 8.84
N HIS A 22 9.47 6.21 9.88
CA HIS A 22 9.59 6.85 11.18
C HIS A 22 10.83 6.35 11.95
N ALA A 23 11.19 5.08 11.78
CA ALA A 23 12.37 4.48 12.40
C ALA A 23 13.67 4.65 11.59
N ALA A 24 13.60 5.27 10.41
CA ALA A 24 14.77 5.46 9.54
C ALA A 24 15.55 6.70 9.95
N ASP A 25 16.84 6.51 10.24
CA ASP A 25 17.77 7.60 10.55
C ASP A 25 18.25 8.34 9.29
N ASP A 26 18.25 7.66 8.14
CA ASP A 26 18.58 8.25 6.85
C ASP A 26 17.39 9.07 6.30
N PRO A 27 17.54 10.41 6.12
CA PRO A 27 16.48 11.26 5.60
C PRO A 27 15.99 10.86 4.20
N PHE A 28 16.89 10.42 3.32
CA PHE A 28 16.53 9.99 1.97
C PHE A 28 15.71 8.69 2.03
N LEU A 29 16.15 7.71 2.81
CA LEU A 29 15.39 6.48 3.02
C LEU A 29 14.00 6.75 3.62
N SER A 30 13.91 7.65 4.61
CA SER A 30 12.63 8.07 5.20
C SER A 30 11.67 8.64 4.15
N VAL A 31 12.16 9.49 3.25
CA VAL A 31 11.35 10.06 2.15
C VAL A 31 10.86 8.96 1.20
N ARG A 32 11.74 8.06 0.76
CA ARG A 32 11.37 6.98 -0.17
C ARG A 32 10.35 6.02 0.45
N LEU A 33 10.46 5.74 1.73
CA LEU A 33 9.49 4.92 2.46
C LEU A 33 8.13 5.63 2.61
N LYS A 34 8.12 6.95 2.83
CA LYS A 34 6.88 7.75 2.83
C LYS A 34 6.20 7.74 1.46
N GLU A 35 6.96 7.91 0.38
CA GLU A 35 6.45 7.81 -1.00
C GLU A 35 5.85 6.43 -1.28
N ALA A 36 6.55 5.37 -0.89
CA ALA A 36 6.07 4.00 -1.03
C ALA A 36 4.76 3.78 -0.26
N ALA A 37 4.67 4.27 0.98
CA ALA A 37 3.44 4.21 1.78
C ALA A 37 2.26 4.86 1.05
N ILE A 38 2.43 6.07 0.52
CA ILE A 38 1.39 6.78 -0.23
C ILE A 38 0.97 5.99 -1.48
N LYS A 39 1.93 5.38 -2.19
CA LYS A 39 1.64 4.56 -3.37
C LYS A 39 0.76 3.35 -2.99
N TYR A 40 1.09 2.66 -1.90
CA TYR A 40 0.33 1.50 -1.45
C TYR A 40 -1.09 1.89 -1.00
N GLU A 41 -1.27 3.02 -0.29
CA GLU A 41 -2.61 3.49 0.06
C GLU A 41 -3.47 3.81 -1.17
N ARG A 42 -2.87 4.45 -2.19
CA ARG A 42 -3.58 4.74 -3.44
C ARG A 42 -3.99 3.44 -4.14
N LEU A 43 -3.16 2.39 -4.09
CA LEU A 43 -3.50 1.08 -4.66
C LEU A 43 -4.61 0.39 -3.86
N ALA A 44 -4.52 0.36 -2.52
CA ALA A 44 -5.56 -0.18 -1.67
C ALA A 44 -6.92 0.49 -1.93
N ARG A 45 -6.95 1.82 -1.98
CA ARG A 45 -8.18 2.59 -2.30
C ARG A 45 -8.72 2.29 -3.69
N LYS A 46 -7.86 2.06 -4.68
CA LYS A 46 -8.28 1.67 -6.03
C LYS A 46 -8.90 0.27 -6.04
N LEU A 47 -8.32 -0.68 -5.32
CA LEU A 47 -8.82 -2.06 -5.22
C LEU A 47 -10.14 -2.14 -4.44
N GLN A 48 -10.29 -1.35 -3.38
CA GLN A 48 -11.56 -1.20 -2.65
C GLN A 48 -12.66 -0.58 -3.51
N ARG A 49 -12.31 0.39 -4.36
CA ARG A 49 -13.25 1.01 -5.31
C ARG A 49 -13.60 0.11 -6.49
N ASN A 50 -12.76 -0.87 -6.79
CA ASN A 50 -12.92 -1.74 -7.93
C ASN A 50 -12.94 -3.22 -7.51
N PRO A 51 -13.90 -3.66 -6.67
CA PRO A 51 -14.01 -5.05 -6.24
C PRO A 51 -14.38 -6.01 -7.39
N ILE A 52 -14.59 -5.47 -8.61
CA ILE A 52 -14.99 -6.19 -9.81
C ILE A 52 -14.05 -5.82 -10.97
N VAL A 53 -12.78 -6.24 -10.91
CA VAL A 53 -12.00 -6.46 -12.14
C VAL A 53 -11.56 -7.91 -12.15
N LYS A 54 -12.47 -8.71 -12.72
CA LYS A 54 -12.26 -9.82 -13.63
C LYS A 54 -11.26 -10.90 -13.17
N GLU A 55 -11.78 -11.89 -12.46
CA GLU A 55 -11.59 -13.26 -12.95
C GLU A 55 -12.25 -13.33 -14.34
N GLN A 56 -11.49 -13.39 -15.43
CA GLN A 56 -11.89 -14.04 -16.69
C GLN A 56 -10.65 -14.31 -17.57
N PRO A 57 -10.63 -15.36 -18.40
CA PRO A 57 -11.22 -16.70 -18.25
C PRO A 57 -10.18 -17.77 -17.85
#